data_AF-A0A0N4XNT2-F1
#
_entry.id   AF-A0A0N4XNT2-F1
#
_cell.length_a   1.000
_cell.length_b   1.000
_cell.length_c   1.000
_cell.angle_alpha   90.00
_cell.angle_beta   90.00
_cell.angle_gamma   90.00
#
_symmetry.space_group_name_H-M   'P 1'
#
loop_
_entity.id
_entity.type
_entity.pdbx_description
1 polymer ?
#
loop_
_entity_poly.entity_id
_entity_poly.type
_entity_poly.pdbx_seq_one_letter_code
_entity_poly.pdbx_strand_id
1 'polypeptide(L)'
;MEVTSRTKALVKKLLLSESPSSKLLRIQELSSHIIRFPPTRIIAAQHPRLIAELLSTVTSSEATGELRAEARQCLTLCGCQPAVKSRGVNLLSIDGGGTRGMMGLEVLEQLERVSGKKICDLFDHVIGVSTGSIIACLLVAKGYDVKECREVYMDVSKKLFSQNRLTGVSGVVLNHSYYDTKKWVKILKEIIGDDLTTIETSKACVPRLSIVASIVNSPVLQVSISSSSCFDECALL
;
A
#
# COMPACT_ATOMS: atom_id res chain seq x y z
N MET A 1 -6.72 8.44 27.81
CA MET A 1 -5.48 8.36 28.61
C MET A 1 -4.86 6.97 28.59
N GLU A 2 -5.64 5.89 28.74
CA GLU A 2 -5.11 4.52 28.80
C GLU A 2 -4.33 4.07 27.54
N VAL A 3 -4.87 4.33 26.34
CA VAL A 3 -4.24 3.95 25.07
C VAL A 3 -2.87 4.62 24.87
N THR A 4 -2.76 5.91 25.21
CA THR A 4 -1.51 6.68 25.15
C THR A 4 -0.45 6.12 26.10
N SER A 5 -0.84 5.81 27.34
CA SER A 5 0.07 5.20 28.32
C SER A 5 0.54 3.83 27.86
N ARG A 6 -0.36 3.04 27.26
CA ARG A 6 -0.01 1.75 26.64
C ARG A 6 0.97 1.92 25.49
N THR A 7 0.79 2.89 24.60
CA THR A 7 1.76 3.18 23.51
C THR A 7 3.16 3.45 24.08
N LYS A 8 3.26 4.33 25.09
CA LYS A 8 4.55 4.64 25.74
C LYS A 8 5.18 3.40 26.39
N ALA A 9 4.37 2.55 27.03
CA ALA A 9 4.84 1.30 27.63
C ALA A 9 5.36 0.31 26.58
N LEU A 10 4.69 0.17 25.44
CA LEU A 10 5.12 -0.68 24.32
C LEU A 10 6.46 -0.20 23.73
N VAL A 11 6.59 1.11 23.50
CA VAL A 11 7.86 1.70 23.05
C VAL A 11 8.99 1.44 24.05
N LYS A 12 8.74 1.63 25.35
CA LYS A 12 9.74 1.35 26.39
C LYS A 12 10.14 -0.12 26.41
N LYS A 13 9.19 -1.05 26.29
CA LYS A 13 9.47 -2.50 26.23
C LYS A 13 10.32 -2.88 25.03
N LEU A 14 10.05 -2.29 23.87
CA LEU A 14 10.86 -2.48 22.65
C LEU A 14 12.29 -2.00 22.88
N LEU A 15 12.47 -0.78 23.41
CA LEU A 15 13.81 -0.20 23.62
C LEU A 15 14.64 -0.92 24.69
N LEU A 16 13.99 -1.63 25.61
CA LEU A 16 14.66 -2.46 26.63
C LEU A 16 14.93 -3.89 26.17
N SER A 17 14.49 -4.28 24.97
CA SER A 17 14.69 -5.63 24.47
C SER A 17 16.08 -5.80 23.84
N GLU A 18 16.82 -6.82 24.30
CA GLU A 18 18.20 -7.05 23.87
C GLU A 18 18.30 -8.12 22.78
N SER A 19 17.52 -9.21 22.90
CA SER A 19 17.59 -10.32 21.94
C SER A 19 16.79 -10.04 20.65
N PRO A 20 17.23 -10.55 19.48
CA PRO A 20 16.50 -10.39 18.21
C PRO A 20 15.05 -10.88 18.27
N SER A 21 14.79 -12.02 18.92
CA SER A 21 13.45 -12.60 19.05
C SER A 21 12.54 -11.74 19.95
N SER A 22 13.10 -11.16 21.03
CA SER A 22 12.36 -10.24 21.89
C SER A 22 12.04 -8.95 21.15
N LYS A 23 13.02 -8.37 20.42
CA LYS A 23 12.81 -7.19 19.56
C LYS A 23 11.70 -7.42 18.54
N LEU A 24 11.74 -8.56 17.83
CA LEU A 24 10.73 -8.95 16.85
C LEU A 24 9.33 -8.93 17.45
N LEU A 25 9.15 -9.63 18.58
CA LEU A 25 7.86 -9.68 19.28
C LEU A 25 7.38 -8.27 19.70
N ARG A 26 8.27 -7.44 20.27
CA ARG A 26 7.91 -6.08 20.71
C ARG A 26 7.56 -5.15 19.54
N ILE A 27 8.24 -5.29 18.40
CA ILE A 27 7.94 -4.55 17.18
C ILE A 27 6.55 -4.94 16.65
N GLN A 28 6.24 -6.24 16.63
CA GLN A 28 4.93 -6.75 16.21
C GLN A 28 3.81 -6.27 17.16
N GLU A 29 4.04 -6.32 18.48
CA GLU A 29 3.10 -5.79 19.48
C GLU A 29 2.82 -4.29 19.28
N LEU A 30 3.86 -3.48 19.06
CA LEU A 30 3.72 -2.04 18.82
C LEU A 30 3.00 -1.77 17.49
N SER A 31 3.36 -2.49 16.43
CA SER A 31 2.76 -2.33 15.11
C SER A 31 1.27 -2.67 15.14
N SER A 32 0.91 -3.80 15.74
CA SER A 32 -0.50 -4.20 15.95
C SER A 32 -1.28 -3.16 16.76
N HIS A 33 -0.66 -2.59 17.81
CA HIS A 33 -1.27 -1.52 18.60
C HIS A 33 -1.50 -0.24 17.79
N ILE A 34 -0.54 0.18 16.97
CA ILE A 34 -0.68 1.37 16.12
C ILE A 34 -1.74 1.15 15.04
N ILE A 35 -1.78 -0.03 14.41
CA ILE A 35 -2.81 -0.39 13.43
C ILE A 35 -4.20 -0.31 14.06
N ARG A 36 -4.35 -0.84 15.28
CA ARG A 36 -5.62 -0.79 16.02
C ARG A 36 -6.00 0.63 16.49
N PHE A 37 -5.01 1.48 16.76
CA PHE A 37 -5.22 2.85 17.26
C PHE A 37 -4.36 3.87 16.48
N PRO A 38 -4.69 4.19 15.21
CA PRO A 38 -3.82 4.99 14.32
C PRO A 38 -3.34 6.34 14.87
N PRO A 39 -4.13 7.13 15.64
CA PRO A 39 -3.64 8.39 16.21
C PRO A 39 -2.44 8.23 17.14
N THR A 40 -2.21 7.01 17.67
CA THR A 40 -1.10 6.74 18.58
C THR A 40 0.26 6.69 17.91
N ARG A 41 0.32 6.64 16.57
CA ARG A 41 1.58 6.69 15.82
C ARG A 41 2.41 7.93 16.17
N ILE A 42 1.76 9.07 16.38
CA ILE A 42 2.43 10.34 16.71
C ILE A 42 3.10 10.23 18.08
N ILE A 43 2.43 9.58 19.04
CA ILE A 43 2.94 9.36 20.39
C ILE A 43 4.16 8.42 20.35
N ALA A 44 4.11 7.38 19.53
CA ALA A 44 5.23 6.47 19.34
C ALA A 44 6.43 7.21 18.70
N ALA A 45 6.20 7.92 17.60
CA ALA A 45 7.21 8.66 16.85
C ALA A 45 7.87 9.80 17.65
N GLN A 46 7.16 10.40 18.62
CA GLN A 46 7.71 11.41 19.52
C GLN A 46 8.79 10.88 20.47
N HIS A 47 8.89 9.56 20.67
CA HIS A 47 9.93 9.01 21.51
C HIS A 47 11.29 9.08 20.79
N PRO A 48 12.29 9.81 21.33
CA PRO A 48 13.48 10.23 20.58
C PRO A 48 14.36 9.06 20.10
N ARG A 49 14.30 7.92 20.79
CA ARG A 49 15.10 6.73 20.47
C ARG A 49 14.39 5.69 19.59
N LEU A 50 13.06 5.76 19.43
CA LEU A 50 12.32 4.71 18.73
C LEU A 50 12.74 4.62 17.26
N ILE A 51 12.74 5.76 16.58
CA ILE A 51 13.08 5.82 15.15
C ILE A 51 14.54 5.38 14.92
N ALA A 52 15.46 5.83 15.77
CA ALA A 52 16.87 5.44 15.68
C ALA A 52 17.06 3.93 15.88
N GLU A 53 16.38 3.33 16.85
CA GLU A 53 16.44 1.88 17.12
C GLU A 53 15.89 1.07 15.94
N LEU A 54 14.75 1.48 15.39
CA LEU A 54 14.15 0.81 14.25
C LEU A 54 15.02 0.95 12.98
N LEU A 55 15.59 2.14 12.73
CA LEU A 55 16.52 2.35 11.61
C LEU A 55 17.77 1.48 11.76
N SER A 56 18.36 1.45 12.95
CA SER A 56 19.50 0.60 13.28
C SER A 56 19.19 -0.89 13.01
N THR A 57 18.00 -1.33 13.44
CA THR A 57 17.51 -2.70 13.19
C THR A 57 17.39 -3.00 11.70
N VAL A 58 16.86 -2.07 10.89
CA VAL A 58 16.72 -2.23 9.43
C VAL A 58 18.07 -2.33 8.72
N THR A 59 19.07 -1.57 9.17
CA THR A 59 20.41 -1.51 8.57
C THR A 59 21.37 -2.58 9.10
N SER A 60 21.06 -3.20 10.24
CA SER A 60 21.93 -4.20 10.88
C SER A 60 22.07 -5.45 10.02
N SER A 61 23.31 -5.88 9.80
CA SER A 61 23.64 -7.15 9.16
C SER A 61 23.34 -8.37 10.04
N GLU A 62 23.23 -8.17 11.36
CA GLU A 62 22.95 -9.23 12.35
C GLU A 62 21.44 -9.51 12.48
N ALA A 63 20.59 -8.59 12.01
CA ALA A 63 19.15 -8.74 12.09
C ALA A 63 18.64 -9.75 11.04
N THR A 64 17.76 -10.66 11.49
CA THR A 64 17.10 -11.62 10.60
C THR A 64 16.28 -10.89 9.53
N GLY A 65 16.00 -11.56 8.40
CA GLY A 65 15.17 -11.00 7.33
C GLY A 65 13.79 -10.55 7.83
N GLU A 66 13.19 -11.35 8.70
CA GLU A 66 11.89 -11.07 9.33
C GLU A 66 11.96 -9.87 10.29
N LEU A 67 12.98 -9.80 11.16
CA LEU A 67 13.15 -8.66 12.06
C LEU A 67 13.32 -7.35 11.29
N ARG A 68 14.10 -7.36 10.20
CA ARG A 68 14.24 -6.19 9.33
C ARG A 68 12.91 -5.81 8.67
N ALA A 69 12.15 -6.80 8.22
CA ALA A 69 10.84 -6.60 7.59
C ALA A 69 9.84 -5.94 8.56
N GLU A 70 9.70 -6.47 9.78
CA GLU A 70 8.83 -5.91 10.81
C GLU A 70 9.29 -4.50 11.24
N ALA A 71 10.59 -4.27 11.36
CA ALA A 71 11.13 -2.94 11.69
C ALA A 71 10.80 -1.90 10.60
N ARG A 72 10.89 -2.26 9.31
CA ARG A 72 10.48 -1.38 8.20
C ARG A 72 8.99 -1.04 8.25
N GLN A 73 8.15 -2.03 8.56
CA GLN A 73 6.73 -1.80 8.73
C GLN A 73 6.44 -0.84 9.88
N CYS A 74 7.07 -1.05 11.03
CA CYS A 74 6.91 -0.21 12.21
C CYS A 74 7.38 1.23 11.96
N LEU A 75 8.49 1.43 11.23
CA LEU A 75 8.94 2.75 10.78
C LEU A 75 7.87 3.44 9.93
N THR A 76 7.30 2.70 8.97
CA THR A 76 6.24 3.21 8.09
C THR A 76 5.01 3.63 8.88
N LEU A 77 4.59 2.81 9.85
CA LEU A 77 3.49 3.14 10.77
C LEU A 77 3.76 4.42 11.57
N CYS A 78 5.01 4.64 11.97
CA CYS A 78 5.44 5.87 12.66
C CYS A 78 5.59 7.09 11.74
N GLY A 79 5.39 6.94 10.43
CA GLY A 79 5.56 8.01 9.44
C GLY A 79 7.00 8.26 8.99
N CYS A 80 7.91 7.32 9.24
CA CYS A 80 9.31 7.40 8.83
C CYS A 80 9.62 6.41 7.71
N GLN A 81 10.56 6.75 6.82
CA GLN A 81 11.06 5.84 5.79
C GLN A 81 12.54 5.55 6.00
N PRO A 82 13.02 4.35 5.66
CA PRO A 82 14.45 4.13 5.39
C PRO A 82 14.94 5.10 4.30
N ALA A 83 16.26 5.32 4.24
CA ALA A 83 16.87 6.19 3.25
C ALA A 83 16.47 5.80 1.81
N VAL A 84 16.21 6.79 0.96
CA VAL A 84 15.91 6.60 -0.46
C VAL A 84 17.13 6.07 -1.21
N LYS A 85 16.88 5.34 -2.30
CA LYS A 85 17.95 4.68 -3.08
C LYS A 85 18.77 5.66 -3.92
N SER A 86 18.27 6.87 -4.15
CA SER A 86 18.83 7.84 -5.11
C SER A 86 19.11 9.21 -4.48
N ARG A 87 19.64 10.15 -5.28
CA ARG A 87 19.89 11.55 -4.84
C ARG A 87 18.63 12.31 -4.44
N GLY A 88 17.45 11.80 -4.78
CA GLY A 88 16.15 12.36 -4.41
C GLY A 88 15.09 11.28 -4.27
N VAL A 89 13.86 11.71 -3.96
CA VAL A 89 12.68 10.84 -3.88
C VAL A 89 12.05 10.74 -5.28
N ASN A 90 11.94 9.53 -5.81
CA ASN A 90 11.27 9.29 -7.09
C ASN A 90 9.83 8.82 -6.86
N LEU A 91 8.86 9.59 -7.35
CA LEU A 91 7.44 9.29 -7.21
C LEU A 91 6.83 8.95 -8.58
N LEU A 92 6.03 7.89 -8.63
CA LEU A 92 5.17 7.56 -9.76
C LEU A 92 3.72 7.78 -9.37
N SER A 93 2.99 8.56 -10.15
CA SER A 93 1.54 8.71 -10.01
C SER A 93 0.85 8.17 -11.27
N ILE A 94 -0.15 7.32 -11.07
CA ILE A 94 -0.93 6.68 -12.12
C ILE A 94 -2.37 7.14 -11.99
N ASP A 95 -2.78 8.00 -12.93
CA ASP A 95 -4.13 8.53 -12.98
C ASP A 95 -5.18 7.47 -13.34
N GLY A 96 -6.42 7.75 -12.96
CA GLY A 96 -7.58 6.99 -13.40
C GLY A 96 -7.95 7.30 -14.84
N GLY A 97 -8.63 6.36 -15.52
CA GLY A 97 -9.04 6.59 -16.92
C GLY A 97 -9.90 5.52 -17.57
N GLY A 98 -10.35 4.49 -16.83
CA GLY A 98 -10.99 3.33 -17.42
C GLY A 98 -10.06 2.64 -18.41
N THR A 99 -10.56 2.26 -19.58
CA THR A 99 -9.76 1.62 -20.64
C THR A 99 -8.55 2.44 -21.13
N ARG A 100 -8.52 3.75 -20.89
CA ARG A 100 -7.36 4.61 -21.18
C ARG A 100 -6.14 4.30 -20.30
N GLY A 101 -6.30 3.54 -19.21
CA GLY A 101 -5.19 3.00 -18.41
C GLY A 101 -4.18 2.18 -19.23
N MET A 102 -4.62 1.62 -20.36
CA MET A 102 -3.74 0.93 -21.32
C MET A 102 -2.65 1.84 -21.91
N MET A 103 -2.92 3.14 -22.09
CA MET A 103 -1.91 4.09 -22.54
C MET A 103 -0.84 4.33 -21.46
N GLY A 104 -1.25 4.39 -20.19
CA GLY A 104 -0.32 4.50 -19.07
C GLY A 104 0.62 3.29 -19.00
N LEU A 105 0.09 2.08 -19.17
CA LEU A 105 0.91 0.86 -19.25
C LEU A 105 1.89 0.89 -20.42
N GLU A 106 1.52 1.46 -21.58
CA GLU A 106 2.44 1.60 -22.71
C GLU A 106 3.64 2.47 -22.35
N VAL A 107 3.40 3.61 -21.70
CA VAL A 107 4.49 4.51 -21.26
C VAL A 107 5.39 3.80 -20.24
N LEU A 108 4.80 3.08 -19.27
CA LEU A 108 5.56 2.33 -18.27
C LEU A 108 6.39 1.19 -18.90
N GLU A 109 5.87 0.51 -19.92
CA GLU A 109 6.60 -0.56 -20.62
C GLU A 109 7.82 -0.01 -21.36
N GLN A 110 7.69 1.14 -22.01
CA GLN A 110 8.84 1.82 -22.61
C GLN A 110 9.87 2.23 -21.55
N LEU A 111 9.42 2.66 -20.37
CA LEU A 111 10.32 3.02 -19.27
C LEU A 111 11.07 1.80 -18.72
N GLU A 112 10.40 0.66 -18.52
CA GLU A 112 11.07 -0.60 -18.15
C GLU A 112 12.07 -1.02 -19.23
N ARG A 113 11.70 -0.92 -20.51
CA ARG A 113 12.58 -1.29 -21.63
C ARG A 113 13.84 -0.45 -21.70
N VAL A 114 13.71 0.88 -21.56
CA VAL A 114 14.85 1.80 -21.65
C VAL A 114 15.73 1.72 -20.41
N SER A 115 15.15 1.52 -19.24
CA SER A 115 15.90 1.42 -17.98
C SER A 115 16.51 0.04 -17.72
N GLY A 116 15.96 -1.02 -18.34
CA GLY A 116 16.30 -2.41 -18.07
C GLY A 116 15.91 -2.89 -16.67
N LYS A 117 15.02 -2.16 -15.98
CA LYS A 117 14.61 -2.43 -14.60
C LYS A 117 13.09 -2.44 -14.49
N LYS A 118 12.57 -3.19 -13.52
CA LYS A 118 11.14 -3.14 -13.19
C LYS A 118 10.77 -1.75 -12.67
N ILE A 119 9.52 -1.32 -12.88
CA ILE A 119 9.01 -0.05 -12.32
C ILE A 119 9.27 0.03 -10.80
N CYS A 120 9.09 -1.07 -10.07
CA CYS A 120 9.30 -1.12 -8.62
C CYS A 120 10.77 -0.91 -8.17
N ASP A 121 11.72 -1.03 -9.09
CA ASP A 121 13.13 -0.74 -8.82
C ASP A 121 13.52 0.71 -9.14
N LEU A 122 12.66 1.44 -9.86
CA LEU A 122 12.91 2.81 -10.31
C LEU A 122 12.36 3.88 -9.35
N PHE A 123 11.25 3.58 -8.68
CA PHE A 123 10.52 4.53 -7.85
C PHE A 123 10.58 4.17 -6.37
N ASP A 124 10.52 5.18 -5.51
CA ASP A 124 10.44 5.03 -4.04
C ASP A 124 8.98 4.98 -3.56
N HIS A 125 8.05 5.50 -4.35
CA HIS A 125 6.61 5.55 -4.07
C HIS A 125 5.80 5.46 -5.37
N VAL A 126 4.77 4.64 -5.38
CA VAL A 126 3.77 4.53 -6.45
C VAL A 126 2.39 4.87 -5.89
N ILE A 127 1.72 5.80 -6.55
CA ILE A 127 0.42 6.34 -6.16
C ILE A 127 -0.56 6.04 -7.29
N GLY A 128 -1.71 5.46 -6.97
CA GLY A 128 -2.75 5.16 -7.93
C GLY A 128 -4.10 5.79 -7.59
N VAL A 129 -4.84 6.19 -8.61
CA VAL A 129 -6.24 6.61 -8.53
C VAL A 129 -7.09 5.71 -9.44
N SER A 130 -8.22 5.20 -8.95
CA SER A 130 -9.14 4.38 -9.75
C SER A 130 -8.43 3.20 -10.43
N THR A 131 -8.52 3.08 -11.76
CA THR A 131 -7.76 2.12 -12.57
C THR A 131 -6.26 2.13 -12.27
N GLY A 132 -5.67 3.30 -12.01
CA GLY A 132 -4.26 3.43 -11.65
C GLY A 132 -3.92 2.77 -10.32
N SER A 133 -4.87 2.67 -9.39
CA SER A 133 -4.70 1.93 -8.13
C SER A 133 -4.51 0.44 -8.38
N ILE A 134 -5.28 -0.14 -9.31
CA ILE A 134 -5.14 -1.56 -9.68
C ILE A 134 -3.73 -1.81 -10.23
N ILE A 135 -3.28 -0.96 -11.17
CA ILE A 135 -1.94 -1.07 -11.76
C ILE A 135 -0.87 -0.90 -10.67
N ALA A 136 -1.00 0.09 -9.80
CA ALA A 136 -0.06 0.31 -8.70
C ALA A 136 0.02 -0.90 -7.75
N CYS A 137 -1.10 -1.54 -7.42
CA CYS A 137 -1.13 -2.75 -6.60
C CYS A 137 -0.45 -3.94 -7.28
N LEU A 138 -0.68 -4.14 -8.58
CA LEU A 138 -0.03 -5.21 -9.34
C LEU A 138 1.49 -5.01 -9.38
N LEU A 139 1.92 -3.78 -9.66
CA LEU A 139 3.34 -3.43 -9.67
C LEU A 139 3.97 -3.66 -8.28
N VAL A 140 3.44 -3.01 -7.23
CA VAL A 140 4.10 -2.96 -5.91
C VAL A 140 3.83 -4.20 -5.07
N ALA A 141 2.57 -4.61 -4.99
CA ALA A 141 2.12 -5.65 -4.06
C ALA A 141 2.38 -7.06 -4.62
N LYS A 142 2.32 -7.23 -5.95
CA LYS A 142 2.69 -8.50 -6.61
C LYS A 142 4.11 -8.52 -7.18
N GLY A 143 4.74 -7.37 -7.38
CA GLY A 143 6.09 -7.31 -7.97
C GLY A 143 6.10 -7.61 -9.47
N TYR A 144 4.96 -7.49 -10.13
CA TYR A 144 4.82 -7.78 -11.56
C TYR A 144 5.57 -6.77 -12.41
N ASP A 145 6.08 -7.22 -13.55
CA ASP A 145 6.50 -6.31 -14.62
C ASP A 145 5.28 -5.72 -15.35
N VAL A 146 5.52 -4.73 -16.20
CA VAL A 146 4.41 -4.01 -16.88
C VAL A 146 3.64 -4.93 -17.83
N LYS A 147 4.29 -5.95 -18.41
CA LYS A 147 3.65 -6.90 -19.31
C LYS A 147 2.67 -7.81 -18.55
N GLU A 148 3.11 -8.37 -17.43
CA GLU A 148 2.27 -9.14 -16.50
C GLU A 148 1.09 -8.29 -16.00
N CYS A 149 1.36 -7.04 -15.62
CA CYS A 149 0.33 -6.08 -15.22
C CYS A 149 -0.71 -5.85 -16.32
N ARG A 150 -0.28 -5.72 -17.57
CA ARG A 150 -1.15 -5.52 -18.73
C ARG A 150 -2.07 -6.70 -18.98
N GLU A 151 -1.57 -7.92 -18.87
CA GLU A 151 -2.35 -9.15 -19.05
C GLU A 151 -3.46 -9.26 -18.01
N VAL A 152 -3.11 -9.08 -16.72
CA VAL A 152 -4.09 -9.13 -15.62
C VAL A 152 -5.09 -7.98 -15.72
N TYR A 153 -4.62 -6.76 -16.01
CA TYR A 153 -5.49 -5.59 -16.15
C TYR A 153 -6.50 -5.74 -17.31
N MET A 154 -6.10 -6.37 -18.41
CA MET A 154 -7.00 -6.68 -19.53
C MET A 154 -8.07 -7.70 -19.15
N ASP A 155 -7.73 -8.74 -18.39
CA ASP A 155 -8.70 -9.72 -17.90
C ASP A 155 -9.72 -9.07 -16.94
N VAL A 156 -9.23 -8.25 -16.00
CA VAL A 156 -10.06 -7.42 -15.11
C VAL A 156 -11.00 -6.54 -15.91
N SER A 157 -10.46 -5.78 -16.86
CA SER A 157 -11.22 -4.86 -17.68
C SER A 157 -12.33 -5.58 -18.46
N LYS A 158 -12.05 -6.76 -19.02
CA LYS A 158 -13.07 -7.58 -19.70
C LYS A 158 -14.18 -8.02 -18.74
N LYS A 159 -13.83 -8.52 -17.55
CA LYS A 159 -14.79 -8.94 -16.53
C LYS A 159 -15.66 -7.78 -16.04
N LEU A 160 -15.08 -6.58 -15.91
CA LEU A 160 -15.77 -5.38 -15.45
C LEU A 160 -16.64 -4.72 -16.52
N PHE A 161 -16.13 -4.55 -17.75
CA PHE A 161 -16.80 -3.77 -18.79
C PHE A 161 -17.71 -4.59 -19.72
N SER A 162 -17.64 -5.93 -19.69
CA SER A 162 -18.54 -6.78 -20.49
C SER A 162 -20.01 -6.67 -20.08
N GLN A 163 -20.32 -6.19 -18.87
CA GLN A 163 -21.71 -6.04 -18.42
C GLN A 163 -22.45 -4.88 -19.11
N ASN A 164 -21.75 -3.89 -19.68
CA ASN A 164 -22.38 -2.69 -20.26
C ASN A 164 -22.86 -2.85 -21.71
N ARG A 165 -22.59 -3.97 -22.39
CA ARG A 165 -22.93 -4.12 -23.82
C ARG A 165 -24.36 -4.62 -24.10
N LEU A 166 -25.07 -5.16 -23.11
CA LEU A 166 -26.43 -5.71 -23.27
C LEU A 166 -27.56 -4.82 -22.72
N THR A 167 -27.23 -3.75 -21.98
CA THR A 167 -28.19 -2.83 -21.34
C THR A 167 -28.19 -1.43 -21.96
N GLY A 168 -27.57 -1.30 -23.14
CA GLY A 168 -27.55 -0.06 -23.91
C GLY A 168 -28.97 0.37 -24.29
N VAL A 169 -29.34 1.57 -23.86
CA VAL A 169 -30.60 2.31 -24.10
C VAL A 169 -31.64 2.26 -22.97
N SER A 170 -31.80 1.17 -22.20
CA SER A 170 -32.84 1.12 -21.13
C SER A 170 -32.35 1.41 -19.71
N GLY A 171 -31.04 1.32 -19.44
CA GLY A 171 -30.48 1.40 -18.08
C GLY A 171 -30.10 2.80 -17.57
N VAL A 172 -30.09 3.82 -18.43
CA VAL A 172 -29.57 5.17 -18.09
C VAL A 172 -30.41 5.89 -17.02
N VAL A 173 -31.67 5.46 -16.83
CA VAL A 173 -32.63 6.16 -15.95
C VAL A 173 -32.84 5.47 -14.60
N LEU A 174 -32.46 4.20 -14.40
CA LEU A 174 -33.02 3.43 -13.25
C LEU A 174 -32.04 2.88 -12.20
N ASN A 175 -30.72 2.92 -12.37
CA ASN A 175 -29.80 2.41 -11.33
C ASN A 175 -28.55 3.27 -11.15
N HIS A 176 -28.50 4.00 -10.03
CA HIS A 176 -27.44 4.95 -9.67
C HIS A 176 -26.15 4.31 -9.10
N SER A 177 -25.89 3.02 -9.35
CA SER A 177 -24.55 2.45 -9.12
C SER A 177 -24.03 1.91 -10.45
N TYR A 178 -23.11 2.67 -11.06
CA TYR A 178 -22.54 2.37 -12.38
C TYR A 178 -21.79 1.02 -12.41
N TYR A 179 -21.52 0.41 -11.24
CA TYR A 179 -20.86 -0.88 -11.07
C TYR A 179 -21.43 -1.65 -9.86
N ASP A 180 -21.48 -2.97 -9.97
CA ASP A 180 -21.77 -3.86 -8.84
C ASP A 180 -20.53 -3.93 -7.93
N THR A 181 -20.52 -3.12 -6.87
CA THR A 181 -19.41 -3.00 -5.91
C THR A 181 -18.96 -4.35 -5.36
N LYS A 182 -19.88 -5.31 -5.17
CA LYS A 182 -19.55 -6.65 -4.64
C LYS A 182 -18.70 -7.46 -5.62
N LYS A 183 -18.98 -7.33 -6.93
CA LYS A 183 -18.15 -7.98 -7.97
C LYS A 183 -16.76 -7.34 -8.06
N TRP A 184 -16.69 -6.02 -7.98
CA TRP A 184 -15.43 -5.27 -7.96
C TRP A 184 -14.53 -5.71 -6.82
N VAL A 185 -15.10 -5.72 -5.61
CA VAL A 185 -14.50 -6.25 -4.40
C VAL A 185 -13.94 -7.65 -4.60
N LYS A 186 -14.74 -8.56 -5.17
CA LYS A 186 -14.34 -9.94 -5.39
C LYS A 186 -13.15 -10.07 -6.35
N ILE A 187 -13.20 -9.35 -7.47
CA ILE A 187 -12.13 -9.36 -8.49
C ILE A 187 -10.81 -8.82 -7.91
N LEU A 188 -10.87 -7.74 -7.14
CA LEU A 188 -9.70 -7.17 -6.47
C LEU A 188 -9.08 -8.15 -5.47
N LYS A 189 -9.91 -8.85 -4.68
CA LYS A 189 -9.46 -9.89 -3.74
C LYS A 189 -8.78 -11.06 -4.44
N GLU A 190 -9.36 -11.55 -5.54
CA GLU A 190 -8.79 -12.64 -6.34
C GLU A 190 -7.40 -12.28 -6.88
N ILE A 191 -7.19 -11.01 -7.22
CA ILE A 191 -5.96 -10.54 -7.88
C ILE A 191 -4.89 -10.14 -6.88
N ILE A 192 -5.25 -9.35 -5.88
CA ILE A 192 -4.30 -8.80 -4.91
C ILE A 192 -4.05 -9.80 -3.77
N GLY A 193 -5.02 -10.66 -3.49
CA GLY A 193 -5.05 -11.55 -2.32
C GLY A 193 -5.84 -10.93 -1.17
N ASP A 194 -6.54 -11.77 -0.42
CA ASP A 194 -7.45 -11.34 0.66
C ASP A 194 -6.70 -10.80 1.89
N ASP A 195 -5.47 -11.25 2.11
CA ASP A 195 -4.71 -10.97 3.33
C ASP A 195 -3.73 -9.79 3.20
N LEU A 196 -3.49 -9.27 1.98
CA LEU A 196 -2.45 -8.27 1.75
C LEU A 196 -2.96 -6.86 2.02
N THR A 197 -2.48 -6.26 3.09
CA THR A 197 -2.72 -4.86 3.43
C THR A 197 -1.69 -3.92 2.79
N THR A 198 -2.06 -2.67 2.53
CA THR A 198 -1.13 -1.67 1.97
C THR A 198 0.10 -1.52 2.85
N ILE A 199 -0.06 -1.63 4.17
CA ILE A 199 1.05 -1.51 5.12
C ILE A 199 2.02 -2.71 5.08
N GLU A 200 1.57 -3.90 4.72
CA GLU A 200 2.46 -5.06 4.61
C GLU A 200 3.42 -4.96 3.43
N THR A 201 3.09 -4.19 2.39
CA THR A 201 4.04 -3.91 1.30
C THR A 201 5.33 -3.27 1.83
N SER A 202 5.26 -2.51 2.94
CA SER A 202 6.44 -1.89 3.56
C SER A 202 7.39 -2.86 4.28
N LYS A 203 6.99 -4.13 4.48
CA LYS A 203 7.88 -5.19 4.97
C LYS A 203 8.95 -5.53 3.93
N ALA A 204 8.57 -5.49 2.65
CA ALA A 204 9.47 -5.71 1.52
C ALA A 204 10.22 -4.43 1.12
N CYS A 205 11.33 -4.57 0.41
CA CYS A 205 12.10 -3.45 -0.15
C CYS A 205 11.51 -2.92 -1.47
N VAL A 206 10.18 -2.85 -1.55
CA VAL A 206 9.42 -2.36 -2.69
C VAL A 206 9.05 -0.88 -2.48
N PRO A 207 8.61 -0.16 -3.53
CA PRO A 207 8.13 1.21 -3.38
C PRO A 207 6.96 1.27 -2.39
N ARG A 208 6.73 2.43 -1.78
CA ARG A 208 5.48 2.65 -1.05
C ARG A 208 4.29 2.66 -1.99
N LEU A 209 3.19 2.03 -1.56
CA LEU A 209 1.93 2.06 -2.28
C LEU A 209 0.98 3.05 -1.59
N SER A 210 0.34 3.92 -2.37
CA SER A 210 -0.80 4.72 -1.88
C SER A 210 -1.93 4.69 -2.87
N ILE A 211 -3.14 4.55 -2.33
CA ILE A 211 -4.37 4.42 -3.09
C ILE A 211 -5.25 5.60 -2.72
N VAL A 212 -5.68 6.34 -3.73
CA VAL A 212 -6.55 7.49 -3.54
C VAL A 212 -7.98 7.06 -3.85
N ALA A 213 -8.88 7.27 -2.88
CA ALA A 213 -10.30 7.00 -3.00
C ALA A 213 -11.12 8.14 -2.38
N SER A 214 -12.37 8.29 -2.83
CA SER A 214 -13.30 9.30 -2.29
C SER A 214 -14.44 8.62 -1.53
N ILE A 215 -14.56 8.90 -0.24
CA ILE A 215 -15.66 8.39 0.58
C ILE A 215 -16.81 9.40 0.52
N VAL A 216 -17.86 9.07 -0.22
CA VAL A 216 -18.99 9.97 -0.52
C VAL A 216 -19.79 10.40 0.73
N ASN A 217 -19.69 9.64 1.82
CA ASN A 217 -20.35 9.91 3.10
C ASN A 217 -19.41 10.55 4.16
N SER A 218 -18.22 10.99 3.76
CA SER A 218 -17.27 11.67 4.64
C SER A 218 -17.11 13.12 4.19
N PRO A 219 -17.25 14.12 5.08
CA PRO A 219 -16.98 15.52 4.75
C PRO A 219 -15.48 15.80 4.52
N VAL A 220 -14.61 14.81 4.72
CA VAL A 220 -13.16 14.91 4.60
C VAL A 220 -12.66 13.88 3.58
N LEU A 221 -11.84 14.33 2.63
CA LEU A 221 -11.04 13.47 1.76
C LEU A 221 -10.11 12.60 2.63
N GLN A 222 -10.32 11.29 2.61
CA GLN A 222 -9.42 10.35 3.27
C GLN A 222 -8.40 9.85 2.26
N VAL A 223 -7.15 10.31 2.40
CA VAL A 223 -6.03 9.73 1.68
C VAL A 223 -5.50 8.58 2.54
N SER A 224 -5.68 7.35 2.07
CA SER A 224 -5.17 6.19 2.79
C SER A 224 -3.74 5.90 2.37
N ILE A 225 -2.80 6.22 3.26
CA ILE A 225 -1.37 6.15 2.96
C ILE A 225 -0.72 4.89 3.56
N SER A 226 -1.33 4.21 4.54
CA SER A 226 -0.56 3.20 5.29
C SER A 226 -1.30 2.37 6.35
N SER A 227 -2.65 2.27 6.38
CA SER A 227 -3.30 1.61 7.54
C SER A 227 -4.61 0.87 7.30
N SER A 228 -5.19 0.92 6.10
CA SER A 228 -6.36 0.10 5.76
C SER A 228 -5.93 -1.08 4.86
N SER A 229 -6.79 -2.08 4.77
CA SER A 229 -6.60 -3.13 3.77
C SER A 229 -6.57 -2.46 2.39
N CYS A 230 -5.67 -2.93 1.51
CA CYS A 230 -5.60 -2.47 0.11
C CYS A 230 -6.97 -2.63 -0.59
N PHE A 231 -7.71 -3.62 -0.09
CA PHE A 231 -9.07 -3.98 -0.44
C PHE A 231 -10.13 -2.92 -0.08
N ASP A 232 -10.22 -2.47 1.18
CA ASP A 232 -11.23 -1.49 1.60
C ASP A 232 -11.03 -0.16 0.86
N GLU A 233 -9.79 0.18 0.53
CA GLU A 233 -9.43 1.40 -0.22
C GLU A 233 -9.79 1.30 -1.71
N CYS A 234 -9.57 0.15 -2.34
CA CYS A 234 -9.97 -0.06 -3.74
C CYS A 234 -11.48 -0.28 -3.91
N ALA A 235 -12.18 -0.78 -2.88
CA ALA A 235 -13.62 -0.99 -2.89
C ALA A 235 -14.45 0.32 -2.78
N LEU A 236 -13.78 1.42 -2.41
CA LEU A 236 -14.34 2.77 -2.35
C LEU A 236 -14.21 3.53 -3.68
N LEU A 237 -13.66 2.91 -4.72
CA LEU A 237 -13.62 3.39 -6.12
C LEU A 237 -14.90 3.02 -6.88
#